data_AF-A0A0I9YQF8-F1
#
_entry.id   AF-A0A0I9YQF8-F1
#
_cell.length_a   1.000
_cell.length_b   1.000
_cell.length_c   1.000
_cell.angle_alpha   90.00
_cell.angle_beta   90.00
_cell.angle_gamma   90.00
#
_symmetry.space_group_name_H-M   'P 1'
#
loop_
_entity.id
_entity.type
_entity.pdbx_description
1 polymer ?
#
loop_
_entity_poly.entity_id
_entity_poly.type
_entity_poly.pdbx_seq_one_letter_code
_entity_poly.pdbx_strand_id
1 'polypeptide(L)'
;MGSGRRDVTERGHQIFVDELARFAARTADSRVTAIAERAAAPVHVAVRGRRGVGCRTVARALDRVGSTSGLAVTPRTDAADLDVYLIAEVLKPEDREAIAAARHLIVVVLNKADLVGFAGDGPIAAARSRCAQFSELVGVPVQPMIGLLAVAALDDRPGECLDEGLWAALRMLAADPGGYACLAGSVDGFLAANSPVPTADRRRLLDTLDLFGTALAVAALRKGGTARQVRALLRRVSGVDAVVDKVAAVGAEVRYRRVLQAVAELEAFAVCDDRLGERICEFLSRDDTVVARMASAIDLAQASGLAAGLKLDGGDPLRTAPPHSRSPLKLDGVDPADDPAAHLSRAVRWQRYSVGSLGPVSELHRSCGADIVRGSLRLWSQAAAPGDGREAR
;
A
#
# COMPACT_ATOMS: atom_id res chain seq x y z
N MET A 1 24.38 2.59 -24.96
CA MET A 1 25.00 2.52 -23.62
C MET A 1 23.94 2.89 -22.60
N GLY A 2 23.56 1.94 -21.74
CA GLY A 2 22.77 2.19 -20.53
C GLY A 2 21.26 2.36 -20.71
N SER A 3 20.56 1.37 -21.30
CA SER A 3 19.12 1.22 -21.04
C SER A 3 18.97 0.88 -19.56
N GLY A 4 18.67 1.90 -18.75
CA GLY A 4 18.43 1.76 -17.33
C GLY A 4 17.31 0.76 -17.13
N ARG A 5 17.66 -0.37 -16.51
CA ARG A 5 16.72 -1.32 -15.93
C ARG A 5 15.83 -0.52 -14.96
N ARG A 6 14.65 -0.11 -15.42
CA ARG A 6 13.63 0.49 -14.56
C ARG A 6 13.25 -0.57 -13.52
N ASP A 7 13.38 -0.21 -12.25
CA ASP A 7 13.15 -1.13 -11.14
C ASP A 7 11.72 -1.67 -11.16
N VAL A 8 11.58 -2.91 -10.73
CA VAL A 8 10.41 -3.81 -10.89
C VAL A 8 9.22 -3.43 -9.96
N THR A 9 8.98 -2.14 -9.70
CA THR A 9 7.91 -1.69 -8.76
C THR A 9 7.23 -0.37 -9.12
N GLU A 10 7.37 0.15 -10.34
CA GLU A 10 6.62 1.34 -10.76
C GLU A 10 5.12 1.00 -10.88
N ARG A 11 4.27 1.61 -10.03
CA ARG A 11 2.80 1.47 -10.10
C ARG A 11 2.32 1.98 -11.45
N GLY A 12 1.34 1.31 -12.07
CA GLY A 12 0.87 1.64 -13.42
C GLY A 12 0.40 3.09 -13.57
N HIS A 13 -0.17 3.65 -12.50
CA HIS A 13 -0.55 5.07 -12.45
C HIS A 13 0.65 6.02 -12.62
N GLN A 14 1.80 5.71 -12.03
CA GLN A 14 2.98 6.58 -12.12
C GLN A 14 3.48 6.65 -13.56
N ILE A 15 3.49 5.52 -14.26
CA ILE A 15 3.86 5.46 -15.68
C ILE A 15 2.95 6.39 -16.50
N PHE A 16 1.63 6.34 -16.28
CA PHE A 16 0.69 7.20 -17.00
C PHE A 16 0.90 8.68 -16.69
N VAL A 17 1.08 9.02 -15.41
CA VAL A 17 1.34 10.41 -14.98
C VAL A 17 2.63 10.96 -15.58
N ASP A 18 3.69 10.16 -15.62
CA ASP A 18 4.96 10.58 -16.20
C ASP A 18 4.84 10.82 -17.71
N GLU A 19 4.15 9.94 -18.45
CA GLU A 19 3.89 10.14 -19.88
C GLU A 19 3.01 11.37 -20.13
N LEU A 20 1.98 11.57 -19.31
CA LEU A 20 1.09 12.73 -19.40
C LEU A 20 1.83 14.04 -19.09
N ALA A 21 2.72 14.05 -18.09
CA ALA A 21 3.56 15.19 -17.77
C ALA A 21 4.52 15.53 -18.91
N ARG A 22 5.17 14.51 -19.52
CA ARG A 22 6.02 14.71 -20.71
C ARG A 22 5.22 15.20 -21.92
N PHE A 23 3.98 14.75 -22.09
CA PHE A 23 3.09 15.25 -23.12
C PHE A 23 2.70 16.71 -22.87
N ALA A 24 2.28 17.06 -21.65
CA ALA A 24 1.93 18.43 -21.26
C ALA A 24 3.09 19.40 -21.50
N ALA A 25 4.31 19.03 -21.09
CA ALA A 25 5.51 19.84 -21.30
C ALA A 25 5.82 20.10 -22.79
N ARG A 26 5.64 19.09 -23.66
CA ARG A 26 5.82 19.23 -25.12
C ARG A 26 4.72 20.04 -25.79
N THR A 27 3.53 20.06 -25.20
CA THR A 27 2.38 20.79 -25.73
C THR A 27 2.38 22.25 -25.30
N ALA A 28 2.90 22.55 -24.11
CA ALA A 28 2.94 23.89 -23.52
C ALA A 28 1.55 24.56 -23.42
N ASP A 29 0.48 23.76 -23.31
CA ASP A 29 -0.89 24.22 -23.08
C ASP A 29 -1.20 24.15 -21.57
N SER A 30 -1.69 25.26 -21.00
CA SER A 30 -1.96 25.37 -19.57
C SER A 30 -3.10 24.47 -19.09
N ARG A 31 -4.08 24.16 -19.95
CA ARG A 31 -5.19 23.26 -19.63
C ARG A 31 -4.70 21.81 -19.57
N VAL A 32 -3.87 21.40 -20.52
CA VAL A 32 -3.23 20.07 -20.53
C VAL A 32 -2.30 19.92 -19.31
N THR A 33 -1.56 20.98 -18.97
CA THR A 33 -0.74 21.03 -17.74
C THR A 33 -1.59 20.84 -16.49
N ALA A 34 -2.72 21.54 -16.39
CA ALA A 34 -3.64 21.41 -15.26
C ALA A 34 -4.27 20.00 -15.17
N ILE A 35 -4.53 19.33 -16.30
CA ILE A 35 -4.96 17.92 -16.32
C ILE A 35 -3.85 17.02 -15.75
N ALA A 36 -2.61 17.21 -16.21
CA ALA A 36 -1.46 16.44 -15.75
C ALA A 36 -1.24 16.59 -14.24
N GLU A 37 -1.31 17.82 -13.71
CA GLU A 37 -1.18 18.11 -12.28
C GLU A 37 -2.29 17.44 -11.44
N ARG A 38 -3.55 17.50 -11.89
CA ARG A 38 -4.66 16.81 -11.22
C ARG A 38 -4.50 15.29 -11.23
N ALA A 39 -4.03 14.73 -12.35
CA ALA A 39 -3.75 13.31 -12.46
C ALA A 39 -2.61 12.88 -11.51
N ALA A 40 -1.58 13.72 -11.37
CA ALA A 40 -0.40 13.49 -10.54
C ALA A 40 -0.60 13.76 -9.04
N ALA A 41 -1.72 14.36 -8.65
CA ALA A 41 -1.98 14.72 -7.26
C ALA A 41 -1.85 13.48 -6.34
N PRO A 42 -1.32 13.62 -5.12
CA PRO A 42 -1.25 12.52 -4.17
C PRO A 42 -2.65 12.08 -3.72
N VAL A 43 -2.77 10.85 -3.22
CA VAL A 43 -4.01 10.39 -2.57
C VAL A 43 -4.03 10.95 -1.14
N HIS A 44 -5.03 11.78 -0.85
CA HIS A 44 -5.19 12.40 0.46
C HIS A 44 -5.86 11.44 1.44
N VAL A 45 -5.22 11.24 2.59
CA VAL A 45 -5.64 10.28 3.61
C VAL A 45 -5.97 11.00 4.91
N ALA A 46 -7.20 10.85 5.41
CA ALA A 46 -7.57 11.32 6.74
C ALA A 46 -7.47 10.18 7.76
N VAL A 47 -6.82 10.44 8.91
CA VAL A 47 -6.75 9.48 10.01
C VAL A 47 -7.80 9.82 11.06
N ARG A 48 -8.74 8.90 11.30
CA ARG A 48 -9.89 9.07 12.18
C ARG A 48 -9.99 7.96 13.21
N GLY A 49 -10.77 8.18 14.25
CA GLY A 49 -11.00 7.21 15.31
C GLY A 49 -11.35 7.88 16.63
N ARG A 50 -11.73 7.08 17.62
CA ARG A 50 -12.11 7.58 18.95
C ARG A 50 -10.94 8.22 19.68
N ARG A 51 -11.23 9.07 20.67
CA ARG A 51 -10.19 9.62 21.55
C ARG A 51 -9.40 8.49 22.22
N GLY A 52 -8.06 8.57 22.18
CA GLY A 52 -7.16 7.63 22.84
C GLY A 52 -6.71 6.42 22.00
N VAL A 53 -7.23 6.24 20.78
CA VAL A 53 -6.81 5.13 19.89
C VAL A 53 -5.48 5.40 19.16
N GLY A 54 -4.93 6.63 19.25
CA GLY A 54 -3.61 6.96 18.70
C GLY A 54 -3.60 7.62 17.32
N CYS A 55 -4.66 8.34 16.92
CA CYS A 55 -4.76 9.00 15.61
C CYS A 55 -3.55 9.86 15.24
N ARG A 56 -3.07 10.70 16.17
CA ARG A 56 -1.89 11.56 15.92
C ARG A 56 -0.62 10.75 15.65
N THR A 57 -0.41 9.66 16.38
CA THR A 57 0.77 8.80 16.24
C THR A 57 0.74 8.07 14.90
N VAL A 58 -0.41 7.51 14.51
CA VAL A 58 -0.56 6.83 13.22
C VAL A 58 -0.48 7.82 12.06
N ALA A 59 -1.10 9.00 12.16
CA ALA A 59 -0.97 10.06 11.16
C ALA A 59 0.49 10.46 10.92
N ARG A 60 1.27 10.64 12.01
CA ARG A 60 2.72 10.89 11.91
C ARG A 60 3.45 9.74 11.22
N ALA A 61 3.17 8.48 11.58
CA ALA A 61 3.81 7.33 10.94
C ALA A 61 3.49 7.24 9.45
N LEU A 62 2.22 7.41 9.07
CA LEU A 62 1.77 7.38 7.69
C LEU A 62 2.33 8.53 6.86
N ASP A 63 2.46 9.73 7.45
CA ASP A 63 3.07 10.88 6.77
C ASP A 63 4.52 10.59 6.36
N ARG A 64 5.29 9.89 7.21
CA ARG A 64 6.69 9.54 6.93
C ARG A 64 6.88 8.47 5.86
N VAL A 65 5.97 7.50 5.74
CA VAL A 65 6.06 6.44 4.72
C VAL A 65 5.23 6.78 3.47
N GLY A 66 4.26 7.67 3.61
CA GLY A 66 3.26 8.00 2.61
C GLY A 66 3.84 8.72 1.40
N SER A 67 4.82 9.61 1.61
CA SER A 67 5.40 10.42 0.53
C SER A 67 6.02 9.57 -0.59
N THR A 68 6.68 8.46 -0.25
CA THR A 68 7.24 7.52 -1.24
C THR A 68 6.17 6.65 -1.90
N SER A 69 4.95 6.62 -1.35
CA SER A 69 3.82 5.83 -1.82
C SER A 69 2.75 6.66 -2.53
N GLY A 70 3.00 7.94 -2.82
CA GLY A 70 2.02 8.85 -3.42
C GLY A 70 0.83 9.14 -2.52
N LEU A 71 1.01 9.03 -1.20
CA LEU A 71 0.02 9.33 -0.18
C LEU A 71 0.38 10.64 0.52
N ALA A 72 -0.63 11.46 0.81
CA ALA A 72 -0.50 12.67 1.62
C ALA A 72 -1.47 12.61 2.79
N VAL A 73 -0.97 12.67 4.03
CA VAL A 73 -1.85 12.70 5.20
C VAL A 73 -2.44 14.10 5.34
N THR A 74 -3.76 14.19 5.48
CA THR A 74 -4.48 15.46 5.63
C THR A 74 -5.27 15.52 6.95
N PRO A 75 -5.25 16.64 7.67
CA PRO A 75 -6.12 16.85 8.83
C PRO A 75 -7.57 17.15 8.41
N ARG A 76 -7.81 17.49 7.14
CA ARG A 76 -9.11 17.87 6.59
C ARG A 76 -9.86 16.64 6.08
N THR A 77 -10.91 16.25 6.78
CA THR A 77 -11.72 15.06 6.44
C THR A 77 -12.57 15.26 5.19
N ASP A 78 -12.94 16.50 4.86
CA ASP A 78 -13.72 16.86 3.68
C ASP A 78 -12.91 16.78 2.38
N ALA A 79 -11.60 16.96 2.47
CA ALA A 79 -10.66 16.93 1.34
C ALA A 79 -9.96 15.58 1.17
N ALA A 80 -10.35 14.56 1.94
CA ALA A 80 -9.73 13.24 1.88
C ALA A 80 -10.31 12.38 0.75
N ASP A 81 -9.45 11.64 0.07
CA ASP A 81 -9.85 10.62 -0.91
C ASP A 81 -10.15 9.27 -0.20
N LEU A 82 -9.51 9.05 0.96
CA LEU A 82 -9.54 7.80 1.71
C LEU A 82 -9.44 8.06 3.22
N ASP A 83 -10.14 7.26 4.01
CA ASP A 83 -10.10 7.29 5.47
C ASP A 83 -9.33 6.09 6.04
N VAL A 84 -8.41 6.38 6.95
CA VAL A 84 -7.82 5.37 7.84
C VAL A 84 -8.51 5.49 9.19
N TYR A 85 -9.40 4.55 9.49
CA TYR A 85 -10.16 4.53 10.73
C TYR A 85 -9.52 3.63 11.77
N LEU A 86 -9.22 4.17 12.94
CA LEU A 86 -8.50 3.49 14.00
C LEU A 86 -9.44 2.94 15.07
N ILE A 87 -9.24 1.68 15.42
CA ILE A 87 -9.78 1.02 16.60
C ILE A 87 -8.62 0.56 17.49
N ALA A 88 -8.90 0.33 18.78
CA ALA A 88 -7.93 -0.22 19.72
C ALA A 88 -8.62 -1.23 20.63
N GLU A 89 -8.01 -2.41 20.78
CA GLU A 89 -8.44 -3.58 21.58
C GLU A 89 -9.81 -4.18 21.21
N VAL A 90 -10.86 -3.36 21.23
CA VAL A 90 -12.26 -3.74 21.02
C VAL A 90 -12.90 -2.84 19.96
N LEU A 91 -13.67 -3.46 19.06
CA LEU A 91 -14.56 -2.78 18.13
C LEU A 91 -15.84 -2.35 18.87
N LYS A 92 -15.96 -1.05 19.18
CA LYS A 92 -17.13 -0.51 19.87
C LYS A 92 -18.32 -0.24 18.92
N PRO A 93 -19.56 -0.08 19.43
CA PRO A 93 -20.71 0.26 18.59
C PRO A 93 -20.50 1.55 17.77
N GLU A 94 -19.93 2.60 18.38
CA GLU A 94 -19.68 3.88 17.70
C GLU A 94 -18.62 3.73 16.60
N ASP A 95 -17.70 2.77 16.75
CA ASP A 95 -16.72 2.45 15.70
C ASP A 95 -17.41 1.84 14.49
N ARG A 96 -18.40 0.96 14.69
CA ARG A 96 -19.18 0.35 13.60
C ARG A 96 -20.03 1.38 12.88
N GLU A 97 -20.69 2.27 13.62
CA GLU A 97 -21.48 3.36 13.06
C GLU A 97 -20.61 4.30 12.22
N ALA A 98 -19.43 4.67 12.72
CA ALA A 98 -18.50 5.52 11.97
C ALA A 98 -17.96 4.86 10.70
N ILE A 99 -17.70 3.54 10.74
CA ILE A 99 -17.27 2.77 9.57
C ILE A 99 -18.41 2.66 8.54
N ALA A 100 -19.64 2.35 8.99
CA ALA A 100 -20.80 2.24 8.12
C ALA A 100 -21.21 3.58 7.48
N ALA A 101 -20.97 4.70 8.17
CA ALA A 101 -21.25 6.05 7.68
C ALA A 101 -20.12 6.64 6.82
N ALA A 102 -19.04 5.89 6.56
CA ALA A 102 -17.91 6.38 5.77
C ALA A 102 -18.35 6.74 4.34
N ARG A 103 -18.04 7.96 3.92
CA ARG A 103 -18.35 8.47 2.57
C ARG A 103 -17.24 8.19 1.57
N HIS A 104 -16.01 8.04 2.05
CA HIS A 104 -14.84 7.74 1.25
C HIS A 104 -14.47 6.26 1.41
N LEU A 105 -13.52 5.80 0.58
CA LEU A 105 -12.91 4.49 0.76
C LEU A 105 -12.29 4.41 2.15
N ILE A 106 -12.42 3.27 2.83
CA ILE A 106 -11.99 3.13 4.23
C ILE A 106 -11.04 1.95 4.42
N VAL A 107 -9.98 2.18 5.19
CA VAL A 107 -9.09 1.15 5.73
C VAL A 107 -9.18 1.19 7.24
N VAL A 108 -9.50 0.07 7.86
CA VAL A 108 -9.58 -0.01 9.33
C VAL A 108 -8.27 -0.52 9.88
N VAL A 109 -7.78 0.10 10.95
CA VAL A 109 -6.53 -0.29 11.60
C VAL A 109 -6.78 -0.55 13.08
N LEU A 110 -6.45 -1.76 13.53
CA LEU A 110 -6.36 -2.11 14.94
C LEU A 110 -5.01 -1.62 15.48
N ASN A 111 -4.99 -0.38 15.97
CA ASN A 111 -3.80 0.20 16.57
C ASN A 111 -3.60 -0.30 18.00
N LYS A 112 -2.35 -0.18 18.49
CA LYS A 112 -1.90 -0.77 19.77
C LYS A 112 -2.07 -2.29 19.78
N ALA A 113 -1.68 -2.92 18.68
CA ALA A 113 -1.78 -4.36 18.49
C ALA A 113 -1.06 -5.17 19.59
N ASP A 114 -0.06 -4.58 20.24
CA ASP A 114 0.63 -5.11 21.40
C ASP A 114 -0.26 -5.32 22.64
N LEU A 115 -1.41 -4.63 22.73
CA LEU A 115 -2.33 -4.70 23.87
C LEU A 115 -3.48 -5.70 23.68
N VAL A 116 -3.59 -6.36 22.52
CA VAL A 116 -4.70 -7.31 22.24
C VAL A 116 -4.63 -8.58 23.10
N GLY A 117 -3.46 -8.86 23.69
CA GLY A 117 -3.24 -9.96 24.65
C GLY A 117 -2.05 -10.83 24.27
N PHE A 118 -1.46 -11.51 25.26
CA PHE A 118 -0.24 -12.32 25.11
C PHE A 118 -0.50 -13.82 24.89
N ALA A 119 -1.71 -14.21 24.46
CA ALA A 119 -2.05 -15.62 24.24
C ALA A 119 -1.43 -16.19 22.94
N GLY A 120 -1.17 -17.49 22.93
CA GLY A 120 -0.69 -18.22 21.74
C GLY A 120 0.70 -17.78 21.26
N ASP A 121 0.87 -17.58 19.95
CA ASP A 121 2.14 -17.22 19.29
C ASP A 121 2.60 -15.76 19.53
N GLY A 122 2.02 -15.09 20.54
CA GLY A 122 2.38 -13.74 20.95
C GLY A 122 1.41 -12.65 20.45
N PRO A 123 1.62 -11.40 20.89
CA PRO A 123 0.62 -10.32 20.77
C PRO A 123 0.30 -9.94 19.32
N ILE A 124 1.29 -10.01 18.41
CA ILE A 124 1.05 -9.72 16.98
C ILE A 124 0.18 -10.80 16.33
N ALA A 125 0.36 -12.07 16.70
CA ALA A 125 -0.47 -13.15 16.19
C ALA A 125 -1.92 -13.02 16.71
N ALA A 126 -2.09 -12.74 18.00
CA ALA A 126 -3.39 -12.45 18.59
C ALA A 126 -4.09 -11.27 17.90
N ALA A 127 -3.36 -10.17 17.65
CA ALA A 127 -3.88 -9.01 16.93
C ALA A 127 -4.31 -9.34 15.49
N ARG A 128 -3.56 -10.19 14.77
CA ARG A 128 -3.95 -10.64 13.41
C ARG A 128 -5.24 -11.43 13.42
N SER A 129 -5.38 -12.40 14.32
CA SER A 129 -6.62 -13.17 14.49
C SER A 129 -7.80 -12.27 14.84
N ARG A 130 -7.57 -11.26 15.68
CA ARG A 130 -8.58 -10.25 16.03
C ARG A 130 -8.98 -9.38 14.83
N CYS A 131 -8.02 -8.98 14.00
CA CYS A 131 -8.29 -8.24 12.77
C CYS A 131 -9.15 -9.04 11.79
N ALA A 132 -8.93 -10.35 11.66
CA ALA A 132 -9.77 -11.21 10.82
C ALA A 132 -11.23 -11.21 11.31
N GLN A 133 -11.46 -11.43 12.61
CA GLN A 133 -12.80 -11.37 13.22
C GLN A 133 -13.47 -10.01 13.00
N PHE A 134 -12.74 -8.91 13.21
CA PHE A 134 -13.29 -7.58 12.99
C PHE A 134 -13.59 -7.31 11.52
N SER A 135 -12.76 -7.80 10.60
CA SER A 135 -12.99 -7.64 9.16
C SER A 135 -14.31 -8.30 8.73
N GLU A 136 -14.61 -9.49 9.25
CA GLU A 136 -15.90 -10.17 9.01
C GLU A 136 -17.09 -9.35 9.56
N LEU A 137 -16.93 -8.75 10.74
CA LEU A 137 -17.99 -7.98 11.38
C LEU A 137 -18.31 -6.64 10.69
N VAL A 138 -17.30 -5.96 10.13
CA VAL A 138 -17.51 -4.64 9.49
C VAL A 138 -17.51 -4.69 7.96
N GLY A 139 -17.24 -5.85 7.36
CA GLY A 139 -17.22 -6.03 5.90
C GLY A 139 -16.08 -5.31 5.19
N VAL A 140 -15.10 -4.78 5.93
CA VAL A 140 -13.93 -4.07 5.38
C VAL A 140 -12.63 -4.63 5.99
N PRO A 141 -11.51 -4.63 5.25
CA PRO A 141 -10.24 -5.15 5.78
C PRO A 141 -9.75 -4.38 7.00
N VAL A 142 -9.37 -5.12 8.05
CA VAL A 142 -8.72 -4.58 9.25
C VAL A 142 -7.25 -5.00 9.28
N GLN A 143 -6.33 -4.06 9.56
CA GLN A 143 -4.89 -4.32 9.68
C GLN A 143 -4.38 -4.03 11.10
N PRO A 144 -3.51 -4.87 11.69
CA PRO A 144 -2.91 -4.56 12.98
C PRO A 144 -1.77 -3.55 12.81
N MET A 145 -1.65 -2.62 13.76
CA MET A 145 -0.54 -1.68 13.80
C MET A 145 -0.12 -1.37 15.24
N ILE A 146 1.17 -1.09 15.44
CA ILE A 146 1.70 -0.45 16.65
C ILE A 146 2.30 0.88 16.25
N GLY A 147 1.47 1.94 16.27
CA GLY A 147 1.86 3.25 15.78
C GLY A 147 3.12 3.81 16.47
N LEU A 148 3.33 3.51 17.75
CA LEU A 148 4.49 3.98 18.49
C LEU A 148 5.80 3.39 17.94
N LEU A 149 5.83 2.07 17.69
CA LEU A 149 7.00 1.41 17.08
C LEU A 149 7.22 1.86 15.64
N ALA A 150 6.15 2.16 14.91
CA ALA A 150 6.25 2.70 13.55
C ALA A 150 6.99 4.04 13.56
N VAL A 151 6.57 4.97 14.42
CA VAL A 151 7.23 6.28 14.56
C VAL A 151 8.70 6.11 14.99
N ALA A 152 8.96 5.30 16.03
CA ALA A 152 10.32 5.08 16.50
C ALA A 152 11.26 4.42 15.47
N ALA A 153 10.71 3.65 14.53
CA ALA A 153 11.49 3.02 13.48
C ALA A 153 11.73 3.92 12.25
N LEU A 154 10.89 4.94 12.04
CA LEU A 154 10.91 5.80 10.86
C LEU A 154 11.59 7.15 11.11
N ASP A 155 11.64 7.59 12.36
CA ASP A 155 12.33 8.82 12.74
C ASP A 155 13.84 8.59 12.87
N ASP A 156 14.55 8.67 11.75
CA ASP A 156 16.02 8.62 11.66
C ASP A 156 16.67 10.03 11.65
N ARG A 157 15.90 11.10 11.89
CA ARG A 157 16.43 12.47 11.93
C ARG A 157 17.27 12.69 13.20
N PRO A 158 18.43 13.40 13.11
CA PRO A 158 19.24 13.71 14.28
C PRO A 158 18.40 14.44 15.34
N GLY A 159 18.27 13.84 16.54
CA GLY A 159 17.53 14.42 17.67
C GLY A 159 16.06 13.99 17.83
N GLU A 160 15.54 13.03 17.05
CA GLU A 160 14.16 12.52 17.25
C GLU A 160 14.08 10.99 17.51
N CYS A 161 13.10 10.64 18.34
CA CYS A 161 12.68 9.31 18.83
C CYS A 161 13.77 8.40 19.44
N LEU A 162 14.75 7.90 18.69
CA LEU A 162 15.80 7.02 19.23
C LEU A 162 17.18 7.67 19.08
N ASP A 163 17.44 8.65 19.95
CA ASP A 163 18.74 9.33 20.06
C ASP A 163 19.82 8.45 20.70
N GLU A 164 21.07 8.92 20.68
CA GLU A 164 22.20 8.19 21.27
C GLU A 164 22.02 7.90 22.78
N GLY A 165 21.32 8.77 23.51
CA GLY A 165 21.03 8.57 24.93
C GLY A 165 20.10 7.39 25.17
N LEU A 166 19.01 7.29 24.42
CA LEU A 166 18.09 6.16 24.48
C LEU A 166 18.74 4.87 23.98
N TRP A 167 19.62 4.93 22.97
CA TRP A 167 20.43 3.78 22.58
C TRP A 167 21.39 3.32 23.67
N ALA A 168 22.05 4.25 24.36
CA ALA A 168 22.90 3.91 25.51
C ALA A 168 22.08 3.25 26.62
N ALA A 169 20.88 3.78 26.93
CA ALA A 169 19.96 3.18 27.91
C ALA A 169 19.55 1.75 27.52
N LEU A 170 19.17 1.52 26.26
CA LEU A 170 18.84 0.19 25.75
C LEU A 170 20.03 -0.78 25.83
N ARG A 171 21.25 -0.32 25.53
CA ARG A 171 22.48 -1.14 25.67
C ARG A 171 22.78 -1.46 27.13
N MET A 172 22.58 -0.53 28.06
CA MET A 172 22.74 -0.75 29.50
C MET A 172 21.74 -1.80 30.02
N LEU A 173 20.46 -1.71 29.63
CA LEU A 173 19.46 -2.74 29.97
C LEU A 173 19.77 -4.10 29.35
N ALA A 174 20.32 -4.12 28.14
CA ALA A 174 20.73 -5.37 27.49
C ALA A 174 21.92 -6.05 28.19
N ALA A 175 22.89 -5.26 28.65
CA ALA A 175 24.09 -5.74 29.36
C ALA A 175 23.80 -6.17 30.81
N ASP A 176 22.83 -5.54 31.47
CA ASP A 176 22.42 -5.90 32.82
C ASP A 176 21.66 -7.24 32.85
N PRO A 177 22.09 -8.24 33.65
CA PRO A 177 21.37 -9.51 33.78
C PRO A 177 19.89 -9.33 34.16
N GLY A 178 19.60 -8.37 35.05
CA GLY A 178 18.24 -8.04 35.52
C GLY A 178 17.41 -7.19 34.55
N GLY A 179 18.03 -6.57 33.55
CA GLY A 179 17.42 -5.51 32.73
C GLY A 179 16.26 -5.97 31.83
N TYR A 180 16.16 -7.26 31.50
CA TYR A 180 14.98 -7.79 30.80
C TYR A 180 13.89 -8.26 31.77
N ALA A 181 14.25 -8.75 32.96
CA ALA A 181 13.28 -9.23 33.94
C ALA A 181 12.37 -8.10 34.43
N CYS A 182 12.91 -6.89 34.59
CA CYS A 182 12.11 -5.71 34.94
C CYS A 182 11.15 -5.24 33.83
N LEU A 183 11.32 -5.70 32.59
CA LEU A 183 10.44 -5.39 31.45
C LEU A 183 9.27 -6.37 31.31
N ALA A 184 9.31 -7.52 31.99
CA ALA A 184 8.23 -8.51 31.98
C ALA A 184 7.07 -8.16 32.94
N GLY A 185 7.23 -7.10 33.74
CA GLY A 185 6.25 -6.64 34.72
C GLY A 185 5.34 -5.53 34.21
N SER A 186 4.99 -4.59 35.09
CA SER A 186 4.22 -3.39 34.75
C SER A 186 5.12 -2.19 34.49
N VAL A 187 4.55 -1.12 33.93
CA VAL A 187 5.22 0.19 33.79
C VAL A 187 5.76 0.67 35.15
N ASP A 188 4.95 0.61 36.20
CA ASP A 188 5.37 1.01 37.55
C ASP A 188 6.51 0.14 38.08
N GLY A 189 6.44 -1.18 37.82
CA GLY A 189 7.50 -2.12 38.15
C GLY A 189 8.81 -1.77 37.44
N PHE A 190 8.75 -1.44 36.15
CA PHE A 190 9.93 -1.03 35.38
C PHE A 190 10.53 0.28 35.90
N LEU A 191 9.71 1.26 36.30
CA LEU A 191 10.17 2.54 36.85
C LEU A 191 10.73 2.41 38.29
N ALA A 192 10.19 1.49 39.09
CA ALA A 192 10.63 1.24 40.46
C ALA A 192 11.81 0.26 40.56
N ALA A 193 12.09 -0.52 39.52
CA ALA A 193 13.17 -1.51 39.52
C ALA A 193 14.53 -0.87 39.83
N ASN A 194 15.38 -1.62 40.54
CA ASN A 194 16.79 -1.27 40.68
C ASN A 194 17.50 -1.55 39.35
N SER A 195 17.75 -0.48 38.59
CA SER A 195 18.26 -0.56 37.21
C SER A 195 19.47 0.37 37.05
N PRO A 196 20.46 0.00 36.24
CA PRO A 196 21.57 0.90 35.90
C PRO A 196 21.13 2.10 35.05
N VAL A 197 19.92 2.08 34.50
CA VAL A 197 19.37 3.19 33.71
C VAL A 197 18.61 4.18 34.60
N PRO A 198 18.96 5.48 34.56
CA PRO A 198 18.25 6.50 35.33
C PRO A 198 16.74 6.49 35.07
N THR A 199 15.93 6.79 36.09
CA THR A 199 14.46 6.82 35.98
C THR A 199 13.97 7.80 34.91
N ALA A 200 14.68 8.91 34.69
CA ALA A 200 14.36 9.85 33.62
C ALA A 200 14.49 9.20 32.23
N ASP A 201 15.56 8.44 31.97
CA ASP A 201 15.75 7.75 30.70
C ASP A 201 14.79 6.57 30.54
N ARG A 202 14.45 5.87 31.63
CA ARG A 202 13.39 4.84 31.61
C ARG A 202 12.03 5.42 31.23
N ARG A 203 11.67 6.62 31.72
CA ARG A 203 10.46 7.33 31.30
C ARG A 203 10.51 7.69 29.81
N ARG A 204 11.65 8.22 29.35
CA ARG A 204 11.84 8.54 27.92
C ARG A 204 11.73 7.29 27.03
N LEU A 205 12.23 6.14 27.48
CA LEU A 205 12.06 4.86 26.78
C LEU A 205 10.59 4.47 26.68
N LEU A 206 9.82 4.57 27.77
CA LEU A 206 8.40 4.29 27.76
C LEU A 206 7.61 5.24 26.86
N ASP A 207 7.93 6.54 26.88
CA ASP A 207 7.28 7.53 26.01
C ASP A 207 7.57 7.26 24.52
N THR A 208 8.71 6.64 24.21
CA THR A 208 9.19 6.41 22.83
C THR A 208 8.80 5.04 22.28
N LEU A 209 8.90 3.99 23.08
CA LEU A 209 8.77 2.59 22.66
C LEU A 209 7.71 1.82 23.44
N ASP A 210 7.22 2.37 24.55
CA ASP A 210 6.49 1.65 25.59
C ASP A 210 7.28 0.44 26.13
N LEU A 211 6.68 -0.30 27.06
CA LEU A 211 7.28 -1.46 27.69
C LEU A 211 7.55 -2.57 26.66
N PHE A 212 6.59 -2.82 25.77
CA PHE A 212 6.72 -3.85 24.73
C PHE A 212 7.86 -3.54 23.76
N GLY A 213 7.95 -2.32 23.24
CA GLY A 213 9.03 -1.94 22.32
C GLY A 213 10.39 -1.92 23.00
N THR A 214 10.45 -1.50 24.27
CA THR A 214 11.68 -1.55 25.07
C THR A 214 12.16 -2.99 25.26
N ALA A 215 11.25 -3.90 25.64
CA ALA A 215 11.56 -5.34 25.75
C ALA A 215 12.06 -5.93 24.43
N LEU A 216 11.41 -5.59 23.32
CA LEU A 216 11.79 -6.05 21.98
C LEU A 216 13.20 -5.56 21.58
N ALA A 217 13.50 -4.29 21.83
CA ALA A 217 14.81 -3.71 21.54
C ALA A 217 15.92 -4.33 22.41
N VAL A 218 15.68 -4.48 23.72
CA VAL A 218 16.63 -5.11 24.65
C VAL A 218 16.89 -6.58 24.28
N ALA A 219 15.84 -7.35 23.94
CA ALA A 219 15.99 -8.73 23.48
C ALA A 219 16.83 -8.85 22.20
N ALA A 220 16.63 -7.92 21.25
CA ALA A 220 17.41 -7.90 20.01
C ALA A 220 18.88 -7.53 20.23
N LEU A 221 19.16 -6.56 21.12
CA LEU A 221 20.52 -6.19 21.49
C LEU A 221 21.25 -7.32 22.23
N ARG A 222 20.58 -8.04 23.12
CA ARG A 222 21.15 -9.23 23.80
C ARG A 222 21.54 -10.35 22.82
N LYS A 223 20.91 -10.41 21.66
CA LYS A 223 21.27 -11.32 20.55
C LYS A 223 22.37 -10.77 19.64
N GLY A 224 23.04 -9.68 20.01
CA GLY A 224 24.08 -9.04 19.21
C GLY A 224 23.57 -8.14 18.09
N GLY A 225 22.30 -7.72 18.13
CA GLY A 225 21.71 -6.85 17.11
C GLY A 225 22.33 -5.45 17.08
N THR A 226 22.51 -4.90 15.88
CA THR A 226 22.89 -3.50 15.64
C THR A 226 21.68 -2.56 15.74
N ALA A 227 21.91 -1.25 15.92
CA ALA A 227 20.84 -0.25 15.93
C ALA A 227 19.95 -0.32 14.67
N ARG A 228 20.55 -0.49 13.49
CA ARG A 228 19.85 -0.68 12.22
C ARG A 228 18.96 -1.94 12.22
N GLN A 229 19.46 -3.06 12.75
CA GLN A 229 18.68 -4.30 12.85
C GLN A 229 17.51 -4.17 13.82
N VAL A 230 17.70 -3.46 14.94
CA VAL A 230 16.63 -3.17 15.89
C VAL A 230 15.58 -2.25 15.26
N ARG A 231 15.96 -1.16 14.58
CA ARG A 231 15.00 -0.31 13.85
C ARG A 231 14.23 -1.10 12.78
N ALA A 232 14.93 -1.93 12.00
CA ALA A 232 14.27 -2.80 11.04
C ALA A 232 13.30 -3.79 11.70
N LEU A 233 13.62 -4.30 12.90
CA LEU A 233 12.72 -5.13 13.69
C LEU A 233 11.49 -4.33 14.16
N LEU A 234 11.67 -3.13 14.71
CA LEU A 234 10.58 -2.25 15.14
C LEU A 234 9.65 -1.92 13.96
N ARG A 235 10.20 -1.59 12.78
CA ARG A 235 9.41 -1.35 11.56
C ARG A 235 8.57 -2.57 11.21
N ARG A 236 9.18 -3.76 11.15
CA ARG A 236 8.46 -5.01 10.82
C ARG A 236 7.37 -5.34 11.83
N VAL A 237 7.66 -5.21 13.12
CA VAL A 237 6.71 -5.54 14.20
C VAL A 237 5.59 -4.50 14.30
N SER A 238 5.86 -3.24 13.94
CA SER A 238 4.84 -2.19 13.95
C SER A 238 3.70 -2.41 12.95
N GLY A 239 3.90 -3.25 11.93
CA GLY A 239 2.90 -3.49 10.89
C GLY A 239 2.65 -2.31 9.94
N VAL A 240 3.43 -1.24 10.03
CA VAL A 240 3.23 -0.02 9.22
C VAL A 240 3.27 -0.29 7.72
N ASP A 241 4.17 -1.15 7.26
CA ASP A 241 4.31 -1.46 5.83
C ASP A 241 3.03 -2.14 5.30
N ALA A 242 2.46 -3.09 6.05
CA ALA A 242 1.20 -3.74 5.68
C ALA A 242 0.00 -2.78 5.64
N VAL A 243 -0.02 -1.79 6.56
CA VAL A 243 -1.04 -0.73 6.53
C VAL A 243 -0.86 0.17 5.31
N VAL A 244 0.37 0.59 5.00
CA VAL A 244 0.69 1.42 3.84
C VAL A 244 0.36 0.68 2.54
N ASP A 245 0.69 -0.60 2.44
CA ASP A 245 0.37 -1.44 1.28
C ASP A 245 -1.15 -1.55 1.10
N LYS A 246 -1.91 -1.72 2.20
CA LYS A 246 -3.38 -1.75 2.15
C LYS A 246 -3.97 -0.41 1.74
N VAL A 247 -3.47 0.71 2.28
CA VAL A 247 -3.90 2.07 1.90
C VAL A 247 -3.54 2.36 0.45
N ALA A 248 -2.35 1.95 0.00
CA ALA A 248 -1.92 2.09 -1.38
C ALA A 248 -2.80 1.27 -2.32
N ALA A 249 -3.15 0.03 -1.96
CA ALA A 249 -4.05 -0.81 -2.73
C ALA A 249 -5.45 -0.18 -2.84
N VAL A 250 -6.07 0.22 -1.74
CA VAL A 250 -7.39 0.89 -1.77
C VAL A 250 -7.31 2.22 -2.54
N GLY A 251 -6.20 2.96 -2.41
CA GLY A 251 -5.95 4.18 -3.19
C GLY A 251 -5.72 3.96 -4.69
N ALA A 252 -5.57 2.71 -5.16
CA ALA A 252 -5.47 2.41 -6.60
C ALA A 252 -6.75 2.81 -7.34
N GLU A 253 -7.91 2.69 -6.69
CA GLU A 253 -9.18 3.14 -7.24
C GLU A 253 -9.22 4.66 -7.47
N VAL A 254 -8.75 5.44 -6.50
CA VAL A 254 -8.65 6.91 -6.62
C VAL A 254 -7.75 7.29 -7.79
N ARG A 255 -6.55 6.67 -7.86
CA ARG A 255 -5.58 6.90 -8.93
C ARG A 255 -6.13 6.51 -10.30
N TYR A 256 -6.84 5.37 -10.40
CA TYR A 256 -7.43 4.94 -11.66
C TYR A 256 -8.57 5.87 -12.12
N ARG A 257 -9.43 6.33 -11.20
CA ARG A 257 -10.45 7.34 -11.53
C ARG A 257 -9.82 8.63 -12.06
N ARG A 258 -8.68 9.06 -11.49
CA ARG A 258 -7.93 10.22 -12.01
C ARG A 258 -7.40 10.00 -13.42
N VAL A 259 -6.95 8.79 -13.75
CA VAL A 259 -6.56 8.41 -15.12
C VAL A 259 -7.76 8.53 -16.06
N LEU A 260 -8.91 7.95 -15.70
CA LEU A 260 -10.13 8.02 -16.53
C LEU A 260 -10.59 9.47 -16.73
N GLN A 261 -10.58 10.26 -15.67
CA GLN A 261 -10.95 11.68 -15.74
C GLN A 261 -10.00 12.46 -16.64
N ALA A 262 -8.68 12.26 -16.51
CA ALA A 262 -7.69 12.92 -17.35
C ALA A 262 -7.88 12.57 -18.84
N VAL A 263 -8.14 11.29 -19.14
CA VAL A 263 -8.43 10.84 -20.51
C VAL A 263 -9.70 11.50 -21.05
N ALA A 264 -10.80 11.49 -20.27
CA ALA A 264 -12.05 12.09 -20.70
C ALA A 264 -11.93 13.61 -20.94
N GLU A 265 -11.18 14.32 -20.10
CA GLU A 265 -10.91 15.76 -20.28
C GLU A 265 -10.04 16.02 -21.53
N LEU A 266 -9.04 15.19 -21.80
CA LEU A 266 -8.23 15.26 -23.02
C LEU A 266 -9.07 14.97 -24.27
N GLU A 267 -9.90 13.93 -24.26
CA GLU A 267 -10.80 13.58 -25.36
C GLU A 267 -11.79 14.72 -25.65
N ALA A 268 -12.37 15.33 -24.60
CA ALA A 268 -13.23 16.51 -24.76
C ALA A 268 -12.49 17.69 -25.39
N PHE A 269 -11.23 17.95 -24.99
CA PHE A 269 -10.43 18.99 -25.62
C PHE A 269 -10.03 18.68 -27.05
N ALA A 270 -9.79 17.42 -27.39
CA ALA A 270 -9.45 17.02 -28.75
C ALA A 270 -10.58 17.29 -29.75
N VAL A 271 -11.84 17.28 -29.30
CA VAL A 271 -13.01 17.62 -30.11
C VAL A 271 -13.13 19.14 -30.34
N CYS A 272 -12.64 19.96 -29.42
CA CYS A 272 -12.82 21.41 -29.47
C CYS A 272 -11.69 22.19 -30.16
N ASP A 273 -10.54 21.57 -30.40
CA ASP A 273 -9.36 22.22 -30.96
C ASP A 273 -8.65 21.27 -31.95
N ASP A 274 -8.81 21.50 -33.25
CA ASP A 274 -8.33 20.57 -34.28
C ASP A 274 -6.81 20.35 -34.24
N ARG A 275 -6.03 21.41 -34.00
CA ARG A 275 -4.55 21.32 -34.00
C ARG A 275 -4.02 20.59 -32.77
N LEU A 276 -4.64 20.84 -31.63
CA LEU A 276 -4.29 20.14 -30.40
C LEU A 276 -4.88 18.71 -30.38
N GLY A 277 -6.04 18.52 -31.01
CA GLY A 277 -6.78 17.27 -31.06
C GLY A 277 -6.01 16.15 -31.73
N GLU A 278 -5.35 16.40 -32.86
CA GLU A 278 -4.47 15.41 -33.50
C GLU A 278 -3.36 14.93 -32.54
N ARG A 279 -2.72 15.86 -31.82
CA ARG A 279 -1.65 15.55 -30.86
C ARG A 279 -2.15 14.77 -29.66
N ILE A 280 -3.36 15.09 -29.17
CA ILE A 280 -4.01 14.36 -28.08
C ILE A 280 -4.39 12.94 -28.54
N CYS A 281 -5.00 12.80 -29.72
CA CYS A 281 -5.36 11.51 -30.29
C CYS A 281 -4.13 10.62 -30.50
N GLU A 282 -3.03 11.20 -31.00
CA GLU A 282 -1.74 10.53 -31.11
C GLU A 282 -1.25 10.07 -29.73
N PHE A 283 -1.24 10.97 -28.73
CA PHE A 283 -0.82 10.65 -27.37
C PHE A 283 -1.64 9.51 -26.75
N LEU A 284 -2.97 9.56 -26.85
CA LEU A 284 -3.88 8.55 -26.28
C LEU A 284 -3.79 7.19 -27.00
N SER A 285 -3.34 7.19 -28.26
CA SER A 285 -3.20 5.98 -29.08
C SER A 285 -1.82 5.33 -29.02
N ARG A 286 -0.81 6.04 -28.48
CA ARG A 286 0.56 5.51 -28.31
C ARG A 286 0.57 4.29 -27.41
N ASP A 287 1.42 3.33 -27.77
CA ASP A 287 1.52 2.05 -27.05
C ASP A 287 1.88 2.26 -25.57
N ASP A 288 2.84 3.13 -25.26
CA ASP A 288 3.23 3.45 -23.88
C ASP A 288 2.04 3.98 -23.05
N THR A 289 1.22 4.89 -23.62
CA THR A 289 0.04 5.44 -22.95
C THR A 289 -1.03 4.36 -22.73
N VAL A 290 -1.27 3.51 -23.72
CA VAL A 290 -2.26 2.42 -23.62
C VAL A 290 -1.82 1.38 -22.60
N VAL A 291 -0.54 1.00 -22.60
CA VAL A 291 0.04 0.06 -21.63
C VAL A 291 0.04 0.65 -20.22
N ALA A 292 0.34 1.94 -20.07
CA ALA A 292 0.28 2.63 -18.77
C ALA A 292 -1.14 2.68 -18.19
N ARG A 293 -2.15 2.92 -19.04
CA ARG A 293 -3.57 2.83 -18.65
C ARG A 293 -3.96 1.42 -18.23
N MET A 294 -3.55 0.39 -19.01
CA MET A 294 -3.75 -1.00 -18.63
C MET A 294 -3.09 -1.32 -17.28
N ALA A 295 -1.85 -0.90 -17.05
CA ALA A 295 -1.16 -1.14 -15.79
C ALA A 295 -1.92 -0.50 -14.62
N SER A 296 -2.42 0.73 -14.79
CA SER A 296 -3.27 1.40 -13.79
C SER A 296 -4.58 0.64 -13.52
N ALA A 297 -5.19 0.07 -14.57
CA ALA A 297 -6.39 -0.76 -14.44
C ALA A 297 -6.10 -2.09 -13.73
N ILE A 298 -4.94 -2.70 -13.97
CA ILE A 298 -4.49 -3.91 -13.26
C ILE A 298 -4.27 -3.62 -11.78
N ASP A 299 -3.67 -2.48 -11.42
CA ASP A 299 -3.53 -2.06 -10.02
C ASP A 299 -4.89 -2.01 -9.31
N LEU A 300 -5.91 -1.42 -9.95
CA LEU A 300 -7.28 -1.42 -9.44
C LEU A 300 -7.86 -2.85 -9.33
N ALA A 301 -7.73 -3.65 -10.38
CA ALA A 301 -8.23 -5.03 -10.37
C ALA A 301 -7.65 -5.84 -9.21
N GLN A 302 -6.34 -5.78 -9.03
CA GLN A 302 -5.63 -6.45 -7.93
C GLN A 302 -6.09 -5.94 -6.57
N ALA A 303 -6.28 -4.63 -6.41
CA ALA A 303 -6.81 -4.04 -5.18
C ALA A 303 -8.21 -4.55 -4.82
N SER A 304 -9.04 -4.83 -5.82
CA SER A 304 -10.37 -5.45 -5.65
C SER A 304 -10.33 -6.98 -5.51
N GLY A 305 -9.14 -7.59 -5.41
CA GLY A 305 -8.97 -9.04 -5.30
C GLY A 305 -9.16 -9.79 -6.62
N LEU A 306 -9.27 -9.09 -7.74
CA LEU A 306 -9.33 -9.68 -9.08
C LEU A 306 -7.90 -9.83 -9.59
N ALA A 307 -7.38 -11.05 -9.61
CA ALA A 307 -6.10 -11.30 -10.28
C ALA A 307 -6.21 -10.91 -11.77
N ALA A 308 -5.13 -10.36 -12.35
CA ALA A 308 -5.05 -10.08 -13.79
C ALA A 308 -5.36 -11.32 -14.65
N GLY A 309 -5.20 -12.53 -14.08
CA GLY A 309 -5.67 -13.81 -14.61
C GLY A 309 -6.81 -14.42 -13.79
N LEU A 310 -7.93 -13.70 -13.59
CA LEU A 310 -9.16 -14.10 -12.85
C LEU A 310 -9.32 -15.61 -12.66
N LYS A 311 -9.34 -16.08 -11.40
CA LYS A 311 -9.97 -17.36 -11.06
C LYS A 311 -11.44 -17.10 -10.74
N LEU A 312 -12.32 -17.70 -11.52
CA LEU A 312 -13.74 -17.82 -11.24
C LEU A 312 -14.07 -19.29 -11.36
N ASP A 313 -13.79 -20.06 -10.32
CA ASP A 313 -14.18 -21.46 -10.27
C ASP A 313 -15.18 -21.65 -9.13
N GLY A 314 -16.46 -21.65 -9.48
CA GLY A 314 -17.45 -22.46 -8.77
C GLY A 314 -17.26 -23.92 -9.17
N GLY A 315 -16.23 -24.57 -8.65
CA GLY A 315 -15.89 -25.97 -8.89
C GLY A 315 -15.67 -26.73 -7.59
N ASP A 316 -16.46 -27.79 -7.40
CA ASP A 316 -16.57 -28.77 -6.31
C ASP A 316 -15.28 -29.04 -5.45
N PRO A 317 -15.34 -29.03 -4.09
CA PRO A 317 -14.17 -29.19 -3.21
C PRO A 317 -13.48 -30.58 -3.20
N LEU A 318 -13.97 -31.58 -3.94
CA LEU A 318 -13.43 -32.95 -3.87
C LEU A 318 -12.76 -33.43 -5.17
N ARG A 319 -11.72 -32.74 -5.65
CA ARG A 319 -10.71 -33.38 -6.53
C ARG A 319 -9.33 -32.74 -6.39
N THR A 320 -8.56 -33.23 -5.42
CA THR A 320 -7.12 -32.99 -5.32
C THR A 320 -6.38 -33.84 -6.36
N ALA A 321 -5.68 -33.20 -7.30
CA ALA A 321 -4.63 -33.84 -8.10
C ALA A 321 -3.27 -33.77 -7.35
N PRO A 322 -2.36 -34.75 -7.52
CA PRO A 322 -1.20 -34.94 -6.66
C PRO A 322 -0.12 -33.86 -6.85
N PRO A 323 0.73 -33.63 -5.82
CA PRO A 323 1.80 -32.64 -5.85
C PRO A 323 3.00 -33.17 -6.66
N HIS A 324 3.93 -32.28 -6.99
CA HIS A 324 5.15 -32.53 -7.79
C HIS A 324 4.98 -32.38 -9.32
N SER A 325 4.59 -31.17 -9.75
CA SER A 325 5.19 -30.42 -10.87
C SER A 325 4.36 -29.17 -11.16
N ARG A 326 4.43 -28.18 -10.26
CA ARG A 326 3.97 -26.81 -10.57
C ARG A 326 5.03 -25.84 -10.08
N SER A 327 5.75 -25.26 -11.03
CA SER A 327 6.50 -24.02 -10.82
C SER A 327 5.56 -22.97 -10.19
N PRO A 328 6.05 -22.11 -9.29
CA PRO A 328 5.22 -21.06 -8.71
C PRO A 328 4.75 -20.16 -9.86
N LEU A 329 3.43 -20.12 -10.08
CA LEU A 329 2.81 -19.19 -11.02
C LEU A 329 3.19 -17.77 -10.57
N LYS A 330 4.05 -17.11 -11.34
CA LYS A 330 4.40 -15.68 -11.21
C LYS A 330 3.10 -14.89 -11.08
N LEU A 331 2.98 -14.15 -9.99
CA LEU A 331 1.81 -13.32 -9.66
C LEU A 331 2.08 -11.83 -9.93
N ASP A 332 3.04 -11.52 -10.80
CA ASP A 332 3.43 -10.14 -11.10
C ASP A 332 2.86 -9.72 -12.46
N GLY A 333 2.03 -8.69 -12.44
CA GLY A 333 1.26 -8.23 -13.59
C GLY A 333 2.16 -7.60 -14.66
N VAL A 334 1.95 -8.04 -15.90
CA VAL A 334 2.54 -7.52 -17.15
C VAL A 334 4.06 -7.71 -17.23
N ASP A 335 4.49 -8.92 -17.58
CA ASP A 335 5.85 -9.14 -18.11
C ASP A 335 5.79 -8.86 -19.63
N PRO A 336 6.57 -7.91 -20.18
CA PRO A 336 6.70 -7.73 -21.63
C PRO A 336 7.22 -8.98 -22.36
N ALA A 337 7.77 -9.95 -21.61
CA ALA A 337 8.22 -11.25 -22.11
C ALA A 337 7.12 -12.35 -22.05
N ASP A 338 5.88 -12.01 -21.70
CA ASP A 338 4.76 -12.93 -21.80
C ASP A 338 4.56 -13.38 -23.27
N ASP A 339 4.30 -14.68 -23.48
CA ASP A 339 3.96 -15.23 -24.80
C ASP A 339 2.73 -14.50 -25.39
N PRO A 340 2.72 -14.13 -26.69
CA PRO A 340 1.53 -13.64 -27.39
C PRO A 340 0.22 -14.36 -26.99
N ALA A 341 0.23 -15.68 -26.83
CA ALA A 341 -0.95 -16.44 -26.43
C ALA A 341 -1.49 -16.03 -25.04
N ALA A 342 -0.62 -15.64 -24.10
CA ALA A 342 -0.99 -15.18 -22.77
C ALA A 342 -1.68 -13.80 -22.82
N HIS A 343 -1.17 -12.88 -23.65
CA HIS A 343 -1.79 -11.57 -23.87
C HIS A 343 -3.21 -11.68 -24.46
N LEU A 344 -3.39 -12.52 -25.49
CA LEU A 344 -4.71 -12.74 -26.09
C LEU A 344 -5.68 -13.39 -25.10
N SER A 345 -5.20 -14.37 -24.33
CA SER A 345 -6.00 -15.04 -23.28
C SER A 345 -6.47 -14.07 -22.19
N ARG A 346 -5.62 -13.11 -21.79
CA ARG A 346 -6.00 -12.04 -20.85
C ARG A 346 -7.06 -11.12 -21.46
N ALA A 347 -6.88 -10.69 -22.71
CA ALA A 347 -7.85 -9.86 -23.42
C ALA A 347 -9.24 -10.50 -23.48
N VAL A 348 -9.35 -11.77 -23.91
CA VAL A 348 -10.64 -12.47 -24.00
C VAL A 348 -11.34 -12.54 -22.63
N ARG A 349 -10.56 -12.81 -21.58
CA ARG A 349 -11.10 -12.95 -20.22
C ARG A 349 -11.66 -11.63 -19.68
N TRP A 350 -10.89 -10.55 -19.82
CA TRP A 350 -11.31 -9.23 -19.37
C TRP A 350 -12.43 -8.64 -20.22
N GLN A 351 -12.52 -9.03 -21.50
CA GLN A 351 -13.67 -8.67 -22.34
C GLN A 351 -14.96 -9.30 -21.82
N ARG A 352 -14.95 -10.59 -21.44
CA ARG A 352 -16.12 -11.24 -20.83
C ARG A 352 -16.53 -10.61 -19.50
N TYR A 353 -15.54 -10.20 -18.70
CA TYR A 353 -15.77 -9.47 -17.46
C TYR A 353 -16.39 -8.08 -17.71
N SER A 354 -15.85 -7.30 -18.64
CA SER A 354 -16.29 -5.92 -18.90
C SER A 354 -17.70 -5.83 -19.49
N VAL A 355 -18.11 -6.81 -20.30
CA VAL A 355 -19.47 -6.86 -20.89
C VAL A 355 -20.52 -7.49 -19.96
N GLY A 356 -20.18 -7.82 -18.72
CA GLY A 356 -21.12 -8.32 -17.72
C GLY A 356 -21.56 -9.77 -17.93
N SER A 357 -20.84 -10.58 -18.73
CA SER A 357 -21.13 -12.02 -18.90
C SER A 357 -20.93 -12.83 -17.61
N LEU A 358 -20.41 -12.20 -16.55
CA LEU A 358 -20.17 -12.78 -15.22
C LEU A 358 -21.02 -12.13 -14.12
N GLY A 359 -22.02 -11.32 -14.50
CA GLY A 359 -22.88 -10.56 -13.59
C GLY A 359 -22.81 -9.04 -13.80
N PRO A 360 -23.66 -8.25 -13.11
CA PRO A 360 -23.62 -6.79 -13.20
C PRO A 360 -22.30 -6.24 -12.64
N VAL A 361 -21.57 -5.49 -13.47
CA VAL A 361 -20.29 -4.87 -13.14
C VAL A 361 -20.46 -3.35 -13.08
N SER A 362 -19.86 -2.67 -12.10
CA SER A 362 -19.91 -1.21 -12.01
C SER A 362 -19.24 -0.55 -13.23
N GLU A 363 -19.60 0.70 -13.54
CA GLU A 363 -19.01 1.42 -14.67
C GLU A 363 -17.49 1.55 -14.58
N LEU A 364 -16.97 1.76 -13.37
CA LEU A 364 -15.54 1.78 -13.10
C LEU A 364 -14.87 0.46 -13.50
N HIS A 365 -15.46 -0.67 -13.10
CA HIS A 365 -14.92 -1.99 -13.41
C HIS A 365 -15.09 -2.36 -14.90
N ARG A 366 -16.13 -1.86 -15.58
CA ARG A 366 -16.24 -1.99 -17.05
C ARG A 366 -15.13 -1.24 -17.77
N SER A 367 -14.86 0.00 -17.34
CA SER A 367 -13.76 0.82 -17.86
C SER A 367 -12.41 0.17 -17.60
N CYS A 368 -12.20 -0.37 -16.37
CA CYS A 368 -11.03 -1.17 -16.00
C CYS A 368 -10.83 -2.36 -16.96
N GLY A 369 -11.86 -3.17 -17.17
CA GLY A 369 -11.77 -4.30 -18.09
C GLY A 369 -11.47 -3.87 -19.53
N ALA A 370 -12.08 -2.79 -20.02
CA ALA A 370 -11.81 -2.28 -21.36
C ALA A 370 -10.36 -1.81 -21.57
N ASP A 371 -9.78 -1.12 -20.58
CA ASP A 371 -8.38 -0.68 -20.66
C ASP A 371 -7.42 -1.87 -20.57
N ILE A 372 -7.74 -2.92 -19.79
CA ILE A 372 -6.96 -4.16 -19.77
C ILE A 372 -7.03 -4.90 -21.10
N VAL A 373 -8.21 -4.99 -21.72
CA VAL A 373 -8.38 -5.56 -23.06
C VAL A 373 -7.54 -4.81 -24.07
N ARG A 374 -7.65 -3.48 -24.11
CA ARG A 374 -6.94 -2.63 -25.07
C ARG A 374 -5.43 -2.79 -24.95
N GLY A 375 -4.88 -2.70 -23.73
CA GLY A 375 -3.44 -2.89 -23.51
C GLY A 375 -2.96 -4.32 -23.82
N SER A 376 -3.76 -5.33 -23.51
CA SER A 376 -3.40 -6.72 -23.82
C SER A 376 -3.36 -6.98 -25.32
N LEU A 377 -4.28 -6.41 -26.10
CA LEU A 377 -4.28 -6.52 -27.56
C LEU A 377 -3.11 -5.73 -28.19
N ARG A 378 -2.72 -4.58 -27.62
CA ARG A 378 -1.52 -3.86 -28.06
C ARG A 378 -0.26 -4.69 -27.87
N LEU A 379 -0.06 -5.26 -26.68
CA LEU A 379 1.10 -6.12 -26.40
C LEU A 379 1.09 -7.39 -27.27
N TRP A 380 -0.08 -8.00 -27.48
CA TRP A 380 -0.21 -9.13 -28.41
C TRP A 380 0.22 -8.75 -29.83
N SER A 381 -0.23 -7.60 -30.34
CA SER A 381 0.12 -7.14 -31.69
C SER A 381 1.62 -6.88 -31.84
N GLN A 382 2.29 -6.39 -30.80
CA GLN A 382 3.74 -6.16 -30.80
C GLN A 382 4.51 -7.49 -30.77
N ALA A 383 4.09 -8.42 -29.92
CA ALA A 383 4.76 -9.71 -29.76
C ALA A 383 4.49 -10.68 -30.94
N ALA A 384 3.36 -10.52 -31.64
CA ALA A 384 3.00 -11.28 -32.84
C ALA A 384 3.57 -10.69 -34.14
N ALA A 385 4.12 -9.47 -34.10
CA ALA A 385 4.79 -8.90 -35.26
C ALA A 385 6.04 -9.75 -35.58
N PRO A 386 6.21 -10.25 -36.82
CA PRO A 386 7.40 -11.00 -37.19
C PRO A 386 8.63 -10.14 -36.94
N GLY A 387 9.58 -10.65 -36.16
CA GLY A 387 10.83 -9.96 -35.86
C GLY A 387 11.50 -9.49 -37.15
N ASP A 388 11.68 -8.18 -37.27
CA ASP A 388 12.37 -7.57 -38.38
C ASP A 388 13.75 -8.22 -38.50
N GLY A 389 14.02 -8.84 -39.64
CA GLY A 389 15.19 -9.68 -39.91
C GLY A 389 16.49 -8.87 -39.92
N ARG A 390 16.99 -8.49 -38.75
CA ARG A 390 18.34 -7.98 -38.53
C ARG A 390 19.22 -9.05 -37.90
N GLU A 391 19.46 -10.12 -38.65
CA GLU A 391 20.67 -10.94 -38.55
C GLU A 391 20.80 -11.79 -39.83
N ALA A 392 21.15 -11.14 -40.93
CA ALA A 392 21.82 -11.75 -42.08
C ALA A 392 22.38 -10.65 -42.98
N ARG A 393 23.61 -10.22 -42.70
CA ARG A 393 24.65 -9.89 -43.70
C ARG A 393 25.99 -9.67 -43.02
#